data_AF-A0A3E0KQB5-F1
#
_entry.id   AF-A0A3E0KQB5-F1
#
_cell.length_a   1.000
_cell.length_b   1.000
_cell.length_c   1.000
_cell.angle_alpha   90.00
_cell.angle_beta   90.00
_cell.angle_gamma   90.00
#
_symmetry.space_group_name_H-M   'P 1'
#
loop_
_entity.id
_entity.type
_entity.pdbx_description
1 polymer ?
#
loop_
_entity_poly.entity_id
_entity_poly.type
_entity_poly.pdbx_seq_one_letter_code
_entity_poly.pdbx_strand_id
1 'polypeptide(L)'
;MLAQWLPRFDLDHKAGEVGFNLSRGMRQKTALILAMIKDPPVLVLDEPTLGLDIASRRRMIQWVRQMVVEQDKAVLLTTHDAALAEELADRYAFIRGGSIVWEGTREDLAAAAGAAADGSAGAGAGAGGLEAAYRRIIGGSGAES
;
A
#
# COMPACT_ATOMS: atom_id res chain seq x y z
N MET A 1 14.12 19.43 12.01
CA MET A 1 13.44 18.84 10.83
C MET A 1 12.94 17.41 11.10
N LEU A 2 13.75 16.46 11.59
CA LEU A 2 13.29 15.11 11.94
C LEU A 2 12.34 15.05 13.15
N ALA A 3 12.58 15.88 14.16
CA ALA A 3 11.83 15.86 15.42
C ALA A 3 10.31 16.09 15.26
N GLN A 4 9.87 16.80 14.21
CA GLN A 4 8.45 17.06 14.00
C GLN A 4 7.67 15.81 13.56
N TRP A 5 8.35 14.80 13.01
CA TRP A 5 7.73 13.58 12.51
C TRP A 5 7.64 12.48 13.57
N LEU A 6 8.53 12.48 14.56
CA LEU A 6 8.56 11.45 15.60
C LEU A 6 7.23 11.31 16.37
N PRO A 7 6.56 12.40 16.83
CA PRO A 7 5.27 12.28 17.51
C PRO A 7 4.17 11.71 16.61
N ARG A 8 4.19 12.03 15.31
CA ARG A 8 3.19 11.55 14.33
C ARG A 8 3.22 10.04 14.14
N PHE A 9 4.37 9.43 14.43
CA PHE A 9 4.57 7.99 14.36
C PHE A 9 4.67 7.31 15.73
N ASP A 10 4.45 8.05 16.84
CA ASP A 10 4.60 7.53 18.21
C ASP A 10 6.03 7.00 18.44
N LEU A 11 7.03 7.83 18.12
CA LEU A 11 8.46 7.55 18.25
C LEU A 11 9.23 8.61 19.06
N ASP A 12 8.54 9.62 19.59
CA ASP A 12 9.13 10.67 20.43
C ASP A 12 9.82 10.09 21.66
N HIS A 13 9.21 9.09 22.30
CA HIS A 13 9.77 8.37 23.45
C HIS A 13 10.99 7.47 23.10
N LYS A 14 11.38 7.38 21.83
CA LYS A 14 12.58 6.67 21.33
C LYS A 14 13.57 7.61 20.63
N ALA A 15 13.42 8.92 20.81
CA ALA A 15 14.38 9.88 20.28
C ALA A 15 15.79 9.62 20.84
N GLY A 16 16.79 9.52 19.95
CA GLY A 16 18.19 9.26 20.31
C GLY A 16 18.54 7.77 20.52
N GLU A 17 17.57 6.86 20.42
CA GLU A 17 17.80 5.42 20.52
C GLU A 17 18.53 4.89 19.27
N VAL A 18 19.45 3.94 19.46
CA VAL A 18 20.15 3.29 18.34
C VAL A 18 19.17 2.39 17.59
N GLY A 19 19.14 2.48 16.26
CA GLY A 19 18.14 1.79 15.42
C GLY A 19 18.06 0.26 15.62
N PHE A 20 19.14 -0.38 16.07
CA PHE A 20 19.15 -1.81 16.39
C PHE A 20 18.23 -2.17 17.57
N ASN A 21 18.08 -1.27 18.54
CA ASN A 21 17.24 -1.45 19.74
C ASN A 21 15.75 -1.18 19.47
N LEU A 22 15.41 -0.66 18.28
CA LEU A 22 14.03 -0.43 17.89
C LEU A 22 13.36 -1.74 17.50
N SER A 23 12.08 -1.91 17.86
CA SER A 23 11.27 -3.01 17.35
C SER A 23 11.17 -2.96 15.82
N ARG A 24 10.80 -4.07 15.17
CA ARG A 24 10.61 -4.09 13.71
C ARG A 24 9.67 -2.99 13.23
N GLY A 25 8.53 -2.83 13.90
CA GLY A 25 7.57 -1.78 13.56
C GLY A 25 8.12 -0.38 13.81
N MET A 26 8.90 -0.16 14.87
CA MET A 26 9.57 1.13 15.11
C MET A 26 10.60 1.44 14.02
N ARG A 27 11.41 0.45 13.60
CA ARG A 27 12.33 0.62 12.46
C ARG A 27 11.60 0.96 11.16
N GLN A 28 10.47 0.30 10.89
CA GLN A 28 9.65 0.58 9.72
C GLN A 28 9.16 2.04 9.72
N LYS A 29 8.62 2.50 10.86
CA LYS A 29 8.19 3.90 11.04
C LYS A 29 9.35 4.87 10.87
N THR A 30 10.53 4.57 11.45
CA THR A 30 11.73 5.38 11.24
C THR A 30 12.11 5.44 9.76
N ALA A 31 12.06 4.33 9.02
CA ALA A 31 12.33 4.32 7.58
C ALA A 31 11.34 5.19 6.79
N LEU A 32 10.05 5.17 7.13
CA LEU A 32 9.03 6.05 6.52
C LEU A 32 9.34 7.53 6.79
N ILE A 33 9.75 7.88 8.01
CA ILE A 33 10.17 9.25 8.36
C ILE A 33 11.41 9.64 7.56
N LEU A 34 12.40 8.76 7.46
CA LEU A 34 13.64 9.00 6.72
C LEU A 34 13.37 9.24 5.23
N ALA A 35 12.45 8.49 4.62
CA ALA A 35 12.01 8.69 3.25
C ALA A 35 11.45 10.09 3.00
N MET A 36 10.89 10.73 4.03
CA MET A 36 10.27 12.06 3.95
C MET A 36 11.19 13.25 4.22
N ILE A 37 12.41 13.03 4.69
CA ILE A 37 13.31 14.14 5.12
C ILE A 37 13.49 15.18 4.01
N LYS A 38 13.65 14.74 2.76
CA LYS A 38 13.91 15.62 1.62
C LYS A 38 12.65 16.07 0.89
N ASP A 39 11.47 15.83 1.48
CA ASP A 39 10.19 16.14 0.89
C ASP A 39 10.05 15.66 -0.58
N PRO A 40 10.34 14.39 -0.88
CA PRO A 40 10.40 13.94 -2.27
C PRO A 40 9.02 14.02 -2.94
N PRO A 41 8.94 14.27 -4.26
CA PRO A 41 7.67 14.24 -4.99
C PRO A 41 7.14 12.81 -5.18
N VAL A 42 8.00 11.80 -5.07
CA VAL A 42 7.67 10.38 -5.23
C VAL A 42 8.20 9.57 -4.06
N LEU A 43 7.37 8.71 -3.49
CA LEU A 43 7.75 7.72 -2.48
C LEU A 43 7.63 6.31 -3.03
N VAL A 44 8.63 5.48 -2.76
CA VAL A 44 8.59 4.03 -3.03
C VAL A 44 8.59 3.31 -1.68
N LEU A 45 7.52 2.55 -1.42
CA LEU A 45 7.28 1.89 -0.14
C LEU A 45 7.22 0.38 -0.33
N ASP A 46 8.24 -0.32 0.17
CA ASP A 46 8.27 -1.78 0.14
C ASP A 46 7.64 -2.37 1.40
N GLU A 47 6.50 -3.06 1.25
CA GLU A 47 5.73 -3.69 2.34
C GLU A 47 5.57 -2.80 3.60
N PRO A 48 4.98 -1.59 3.47
CA PRO A 48 5.06 -0.55 4.49
C PRO A 48 4.33 -0.88 5.81
N THR A 49 3.44 -1.88 5.81
CA THR A 49 2.68 -2.34 6.98
C THR A 49 3.34 -3.48 7.73
N LEU A 50 4.41 -4.08 7.19
CA LEU A 50 4.94 -5.33 7.68
C LEU A 50 5.53 -5.17 9.09
N GLY A 51 4.95 -5.90 10.06
CA GLY A 51 5.37 -5.83 11.47
C GLY A 51 4.82 -4.62 12.24
N LEU A 52 3.83 -3.91 11.70
CA LEU A 52 3.05 -2.91 12.43
C LEU A 52 1.85 -3.57 13.14
N ASP A 53 1.54 -3.10 14.35
CA ASP A 53 0.27 -3.42 15.01
C ASP A 53 -0.94 -2.76 14.29
N ILE A 54 -2.16 -3.15 14.65
CA ILE A 54 -3.40 -2.67 14.01
C ILE A 54 -3.52 -1.14 14.06
N ALA A 55 -3.19 -0.50 15.17
CA ALA A 55 -3.30 0.94 15.32
C ALA A 55 -2.23 1.66 14.49
N SER A 56 -1.00 1.16 14.49
CA SER A 56 0.10 1.66 13.68
C SER A 56 -0.14 1.49 12.18
N ARG A 57 -0.74 0.37 11.73
CA ARG A 57 -1.16 0.16 10.35
C ARG A 57 -2.16 1.23 9.90
N ARG A 58 -3.20 1.48 10.70
CA ARG A 58 -4.22 2.53 10.41
C ARG A 58 -3.59 3.91 10.28
N ARG A 59 -2.68 4.28 11.18
CA ARG A 59 -1.95 5.55 11.11
C ARG A 59 -1.09 5.66 9.85
N MET A 60 -0.40 4.59 9.48
CA MET A 60 0.41 4.57 8.25
C MET A 60 -0.46 4.78 7.01
N ILE A 61 -1.60 4.09 6.91
CA ILE A 61 -2.55 4.23 5.81
C ILE A 61 -3.08 5.67 5.71
N GLN A 62 -3.52 6.24 6.83
CA GLN A 62 -3.96 7.64 6.89
C GLN A 62 -2.86 8.60 6.46
N TRP A 63 -1.63 8.34 6.88
CA TRP A 63 -0.47 9.14 6.51
C TRP A 63 -0.19 9.08 5.00
N VAL A 64 -0.16 7.89 4.40
CA VAL A 64 0.02 7.73 2.94
C VAL A 64 -1.07 8.48 2.18
N ARG A 65 -2.34 8.33 2.58
CA ARG A 65 -3.45 9.08 1.96
C ARG A 65 -3.25 10.59 2.03
N GLN A 66 -2.83 11.09 3.19
CA GLN A 66 -2.56 12.50 3.38
C GLN A 66 -1.41 12.99 2.48
N MET A 67 -0.37 12.18 2.29
CA MET A 67 0.74 12.53 1.39
C MET A 67 0.26 12.68 -0.05
N VAL A 68 -0.58 11.76 -0.52
CA VAL A 68 -1.10 11.79 -1.89
C VAL A 68 -2.07 12.96 -2.09
N VAL A 69 -3.07 13.09 -1.20
CA VAL A 69 -4.18 14.03 -1.38
C VAL A 69 -3.81 15.47 -1.02
N GLU A 70 -3.12 15.69 0.10
CA GLU A 70 -2.85 17.05 0.59
C GLU A 70 -1.52 17.62 0.14
N GLN A 71 -0.56 16.77 -0.23
CA GLN A 71 0.82 17.18 -0.52
C GLN A 71 1.25 16.87 -1.96
N ASP A 72 0.30 16.48 -2.81
CA ASP A 72 0.49 16.23 -4.25
C ASP A 72 1.67 15.29 -4.55
N LYS A 73 1.73 14.19 -3.79
CA LYS A 73 2.81 13.20 -3.94
C LYS A 73 2.34 11.94 -4.63
N ALA A 74 3.24 11.36 -5.43
CA ALA A 74 3.04 10.03 -5.97
C ALA A 74 3.61 8.97 -5.00
N VAL A 75 2.87 7.88 -4.83
CA VAL A 75 3.30 6.73 -4.00
C VAL A 75 3.25 5.46 -4.84
N LEU A 76 4.39 4.80 -4.97
CA LEU A 76 4.48 3.41 -5.44
C LEU A 76 4.62 2.52 -4.21
N LEU A 77 3.67 1.61 -4.00
CA LEU A 77 3.72 0.66 -2.90
C LEU A 77 3.72 -0.77 -3.43
N THR A 78 4.47 -1.65 -2.78
CA THR A 78 4.39 -3.10 -2.98
C THR A 78 3.73 -3.71 -1.75
N THR A 79 2.79 -4.63 -1.97
CA THR A 79 2.22 -5.42 -0.89
C THR A 79 1.60 -6.71 -1.39
N HIS A 80 1.63 -7.73 -0.55
CA HIS A 80 0.81 -8.94 -0.70
C HIS A 80 -0.56 -8.85 0.00
N ASP A 81 -0.83 -7.77 0.72
CA ASP A 81 -2.11 -7.53 1.39
C ASP A 81 -3.09 -6.85 0.43
N ALA A 82 -3.99 -7.65 -0.16
CA ALA A 82 -4.97 -7.15 -1.13
C ALA A 82 -5.88 -6.05 -0.53
N ALA A 83 -6.23 -6.16 0.74
CA ALA A 83 -7.08 -5.15 1.39
C ALA A 83 -6.34 -3.82 1.55
N LEU A 84 -5.05 -3.84 1.86
CA LEU A 84 -4.22 -2.63 1.88
C LEU A 84 -4.12 -1.98 0.50
N ALA A 85 -3.86 -2.78 -0.53
CA ALA A 85 -3.76 -2.29 -1.90
C ALA A 85 -5.09 -1.67 -2.36
N GLU A 86 -6.23 -2.34 -2.12
CA GLU A 86 -7.55 -1.78 -2.41
C GLU A 86 -7.86 -0.52 -1.59
N GLU A 87 -7.29 -0.38 -0.39
CA GLU A 87 -7.52 0.79 0.46
C GLU A 87 -6.73 2.02 -0.01
N LEU A 88 -5.52 1.82 -0.54
CA LEU A 88 -4.57 2.90 -0.85
C LEU A 88 -4.39 3.20 -2.33
N ALA A 89 -4.57 2.24 -3.22
CA ALA A 89 -4.13 2.35 -4.60
C ALA A 89 -5.24 2.82 -5.56
N ASP A 90 -4.86 3.74 -6.44
CA ASP A 90 -5.67 4.18 -7.59
C ASP A 90 -5.42 3.29 -8.82
N ARG A 91 -4.21 2.73 -8.93
CA ARG A 91 -3.77 1.83 -10.00
C ARG A 91 -3.07 0.61 -9.43
N TYR A 92 -3.17 -0.50 -10.14
CA TYR A 92 -2.70 -1.81 -9.73
C TYR A 92 -1.80 -2.40 -10.81
N ALA A 93 -0.78 -3.14 -10.39
CA ALA A 93 0.05 -3.94 -11.27
C ALA A 93 0.31 -5.30 -10.62
N PHE A 94 0.11 -6.38 -11.36
CA PHE A 94 0.44 -7.74 -10.94
C PHE A 94 1.76 -8.15 -11.56
N ILE A 95 2.67 -8.64 -10.72
CA ILE A 95 4.00 -9.09 -11.13
C ILE A 95 4.09 -10.60 -10.95
N ARG A 96 4.56 -11.31 -11.98
CA ARG A 96 4.86 -12.74 -11.94
C ARG A 96 6.13 -13.01 -12.73
N GLY A 97 7.06 -13.78 -12.14
CA GLY A 97 8.33 -14.11 -12.81
C GLY A 97 9.16 -12.88 -13.18
N GLY A 98 9.09 -11.80 -12.39
CA GLY A 98 9.82 -10.56 -12.64
C GLY A 98 9.24 -9.67 -13.76
N SER A 99 8.07 -10.01 -14.30
CA SER A 99 7.38 -9.22 -15.34
C SER A 99 6.00 -8.77 -14.86
N ILE A 100 5.57 -7.57 -15.28
CA ILE A 100 4.19 -7.13 -15.11
C ILE A 100 3.33 -7.95 -16.06
N VAL A 101 2.41 -8.73 -15.50
CA VAL A 101 1.49 -9.59 -16.26
C VAL A 101 0.12 -8.96 -16.42
N TRP A 102 -0.19 -7.94 -15.62
CA TRP A 102 -1.39 -7.14 -15.74
C TRP A 102 -1.20 -5.80 -15.06
N GLU A 103 -1.80 -4.74 -15.61
CA GLU A 103 -1.91 -3.43 -14.97
C GLU A 103 -3.26 -2.80 -15.32
N GLY A 104 -3.80 -1.99 -14.42
CA GLY A 104 -5.10 -1.35 -14.62
C GLY A 104 -5.53 -0.45 -13.47
N THR A 105 -6.64 0.25 -13.66
CA THR A 105 -7.31 1.02 -12.60
C THR A 105 -8.21 0.13 -11.75
N ARG A 106 -8.87 0.73 -10.75
CA ARG A 106 -9.92 0.05 -9.98
C ARG A 106 -11.08 -0.41 -10.88
N GLU A 107 -11.42 0.36 -11.91
CA GLU A 107 -12.47 -0.01 -12.86
C GLU A 107 -12.07 -1.23 -13.70
N ASP A 108 -10.83 -1.24 -14.23
CA ASP A 108 -10.29 -2.39 -14.97
C ASP A 108 -10.27 -3.65 -14.10
N LEU A 109 -9.91 -3.49 -12.83
CA LEU A 109 -9.90 -4.56 -11.84
C LEU A 109 -11.30 -5.14 -11.61
N ALA A 110 -12.32 -4.29 -11.46
CA ALA A 110 -13.70 -4.72 -11.27
C ALA A 110 -14.23 -5.47 -12.50
N ALA A 111 -13.89 -4.99 -13.71
CA ALA A 111 -14.20 -5.68 -14.96
C ALA A 111 -13.51 -7.06 -15.01
N ALA A 112 -12.23 -7.13 -14.65
CA ALA A 112 -11.47 -8.37 -14.60
C ALA A 112 -11.99 -9.36 -13.55
N ALA A 113 -12.51 -8.88 -12.41
CA ALA A 113 -13.15 -9.71 -11.39
C ALA A 113 -14.49 -10.32 -11.85
N GLY A 114 -15.07 -9.83 -12.96
CA GLY A 114 -16.37 -10.29 -13.47
C GLY A 114 -17.57 -9.59 -12.85
N ALA A 115 -17.38 -8.49 -12.12
CA ALA A 115 -18.43 -7.76 -11.41
C ALA A 115 -19.29 -6.84 -12.30
N ALA A 116 -19.06 -6.85 -13.63
CA ALA A 116 -19.75 -5.96 -14.58
C ALA A 116 -21.08 -6.51 -15.13
N ALA A 117 -21.54 -7.72 -14.73
CA ALA A 117 -22.70 -8.36 -15.35
C ALA A 117 -24.02 -8.23 -14.57
N ASP A 118 -23.96 -7.80 -13.31
CA ASP A 118 -25.07 -7.82 -12.37
C ASP A 118 -25.28 -6.40 -11.84
N GLY A 119 -26.10 -5.64 -12.58
CA GLY A 119 -26.38 -4.21 -12.45
C GLY A 119 -26.93 -3.71 -11.12
N SER A 120 -26.20 -3.90 -10.04
CA SER A 120 -26.33 -3.14 -8.79
C SER A 120 -25.27 -2.03 -8.78
N ALA A 121 -25.64 -0.90 -9.41
CA ALA A 121 -24.87 0.33 -9.31
C ALA A 121 -24.90 0.83 -7.85
N GLY A 122 -23.80 0.64 -7.13
CA GLY A 122 -23.64 1.13 -5.77
C GLY A 122 -22.23 0.96 -5.22
N ALA A 123 -21.41 2.00 -5.37
CA ALA A 123 -20.23 2.35 -4.56
C ALA A 123 -19.21 1.23 -4.22
N GLY A 124 -18.14 1.20 -5.02
CA GLY A 124 -16.83 0.71 -4.61
C GLY A 124 -16.62 -0.79 -4.83
N ALA A 125 -15.56 -1.13 -5.56
CA ALA A 125 -14.93 -2.43 -5.40
C ALA A 125 -14.59 -2.58 -3.90
N GLY A 126 -15.44 -3.27 -3.16
CA GLY A 126 -15.24 -3.57 -1.75
C GLY A 126 -14.15 -4.62 -1.58
N ALA A 127 -13.60 -4.67 -0.35
CA ALA A 127 -12.58 -5.60 0.11
C ALA A 127 -12.78 -7.02 -0.47
N GLY A 128 -12.07 -7.35 -1.55
CA GLY A 128 -12.14 -8.67 -2.19
C GLY A 128 -12.11 -8.67 -3.72
N GLY A 129 -12.34 -7.53 -4.38
CA GLY A 129 -12.29 -7.43 -5.84
C GLY A 129 -10.89 -7.69 -6.42
N LEU A 130 -9.84 -7.24 -5.74
CA LEU A 130 -8.44 -7.41 -6.15
C LEU A 130 -8.00 -8.86 -6.09
N GLU A 131 -8.36 -9.56 -5.02
CA GLU A 131 -8.03 -10.97 -4.84
C GLU A 131 -8.76 -11.83 -5.90
N ALA A 132 -10.03 -11.53 -6.18
CA ALA A 132 -10.80 -12.20 -7.23
C ALA A 132 -10.20 -11.97 -8.62
N ALA A 133 -9.89 -10.71 -8.95
CA ALA A 133 -9.24 -10.35 -10.21
C ALA A 133 -7.86 -11.00 -10.35
N TYR A 134 -7.03 -10.97 -9.29
CA TYR A 134 -5.73 -11.62 -9.25
C TYR A 134 -5.85 -13.11 -9.54
N ARG A 135 -6.74 -13.84 -8.85
CA ARG A 135 -6.94 -15.27 -9.10
C ARG A 135 -7.41 -15.57 -10.52
N ARG A 136 -8.26 -14.72 -11.11
CA ARG A 136 -8.72 -14.91 -12.48
C ARG A 136 -7.61 -14.65 -13.51
N ILE A 137 -6.89 -13.54 -13.36
CA ILE A 137 -5.83 -13.12 -14.27
C ILE A 137 -4.64 -14.07 -14.19
N ILE A 138 -4.22 -14.43 -12.98
CA ILE A 138 -3.03 -15.25 -12.75
C ILE A 138 -3.37 -16.75 -12.78
N GLY A 139 -4.49 -17.15 -12.21
CA GLY A 139 -4.93 -18.55 -12.16
C GLY A 139 -5.55 -19.06 -13.46
N GLY A 140 -6.07 -18.17 -14.32
CA GLY A 140 -6.55 -18.52 -15.66
C GLY A 140 -5.44 -18.91 -16.65
N SER A 141 -4.17 -18.59 -16.36
CA SER A 141 -3.04 -18.91 -17.25
C SER A 141 -2.39 -20.27 -16.93
N GLY A 142 -3.10 -21.17 -16.25
CA GLY A 142 -2.61 -22.50 -15.85
C GLY A 142 -3.04 -23.66 -16.77
N ALA A 143 -3.66 -23.37 -17.92
CA ALA A 143 -3.97 -24.37 -18.94
C ALA A 143 -3.04 -24.19 -20.14
N GLU A 144 -1.74 -24.46 -19.96
CA GLU A 144 -0.80 -24.82 -21.02
C GLU A 144 0.59 -25.07 -20.41
N SER A 145 0.83 -26.33 -20.00
CA SER A 145 2.08 -27.08 -20.14
C SER A 145 1.87 -28.50 -19.62
#